data_AF-X0TG73-F1
#
_entry.id   AF-X0TG73-F1
#
_cell.length_a   1.000
_cell.length_b   1.000
_cell.length_c   1.000
_cell.angle_alpha   90.00
_cell.angle_beta   90.00
_cell.angle_gamma   90.00
#
_symmetry.space_group_name_H-M   'P 1'
#
loop_
_entity.id
_entity.type
_entity.pdbx_description
1 polymer ?
#
loop_
_entity_poly.entity_id
_entity_poly.type
_entity_poly.pdbx_seq_one_letter_code
_entity_poly.pdbx_strand_id
1 'polypeptide(L)'
;MKKVLLILIMGIFLISIISLFSQEFTYVGAGKCKICHKTEKQGKQFPLWEERKHSKSFAPLTTEEVKAKVPDAPDNPECLKCHAPLFEKAAEFKEEG
;
A
#
# COMPACT_ATOMS: atom_id res chain seq x y z
N MET A 1 -10.23 3.96 -47.71
CA MET A 1 -11.09 3.16 -46.80
C MET A 1 -10.36 1.99 -46.17
N LYS A 2 -9.78 1.03 -46.93
CA LYS A 2 -9.05 -0.12 -46.35
C LYS A 2 -7.92 0.24 -45.37
N LYS A 3 -7.11 1.26 -45.67
CA LYS A 3 -6.04 1.74 -44.77
C LYS A 3 -6.58 2.34 -43.45
N VAL A 4 -7.69 3.06 -43.53
CA VAL A 4 -8.38 3.64 -42.35
C VAL A 4 -8.96 2.54 -41.47
N LEU A 5 -9.57 1.51 -42.08
CA LEU A 5 -10.08 0.33 -41.38
C LEU A 5 -8.95 -0.44 -40.68
N LEU A 6 -7.78 -0.59 -41.34
CA LEU A 6 -6.62 -1.30 -40.80
C LEU A 6 -6.02 -0.56 -39.59
N ILE A 7 -5.93 0.77 -39.65
CA ILE A 7 -5.49 1.61 -38.53
C ILE A 7 -6.46 1.51 -37.35
N LEU A 8 -7.77 1.50 -37.60
CA LEU A 8 -8.79 1.33 -36.56
C LEU A 8 -8.67 -0.02 -35.85
N ILE A 9 -8.52 -1.11 -36.60
CA ILE A 9 -8.33 -2.46 -36.04
C ILE A 9 -7.05 -2.53 -35.20
N MET A 10 -5.96 -1.94 -35.69
CA MET A 10 -4.69 -1.92 -34.98
C MET A 10 -4.76 -1.08 -33.69
N GLY A 11 -5.51 0.03 -33.72
CA GLY A 11 -5.78 0.85 -32.54
C GLY A 11 -6.62 0.12 -31.48
N ILE A 12 -7.68 -0.58 -31.90
CA ILE A 12 -8.51 -1.40 -30.99
C ILE A 12 -7.67 -2.52 -30.38
N PHE A 13 -6.86 -3.20 -31.18
CA PHE A 13 -5.98 -4.26 -30.71
C PHE A 13 -4.96 -3.75 -29.69
N LEU A 14 -4.37 -2.58 -29.91
CA LEU A 14 -3.45 -1.94 -28.97
C LEU A 14 -4.14 -1.59 -27.65
N ILE A 15 -5.37 -1.05 -27.69
CA ILE A 15 -6.15 -0.72 -26.48
C ILE A 15 -6.47 -1.99 -25.69
N SER A 16 -6.91 -3.07 -26.35
CA SER A 16 -7.18 -4.35 -25.70
C SER A 16 -5.94 -4.95 -25.03
N ILE A 17 -4.76 -4.81 -25.65
CA ILE A 17 -3.49 -5.24 -25.04
C ILE A 17 -3.21 -4.43 -23.77
N ILE A 18 -3.37 -3.11 -23.79
CA ILE A 18 -3.12 -2.25 -22.62
C ILE A 18 -4.05 -2.62 -21.45
N SER A 19 -5.32 -2.91 -21.71
CA SER A 19 -6.27 -3.33 -20.66
C SER A 19 -5.90 -4.67 -20.00
N LEU A 20 -5.24 -5.58 -20.71
CA LEU A 20 -4.78 -6.86 -20.13
C LEU A 20 -3.62 -6.69 -19.14
N PHE A 21 -2.88 -5.58 -19.23
CA PHE A 21 -1.79 -5.25 -18.31
C PHE A 21 -2.20 -4.29 -17.18
N SER A 22 -3.46 -3.85 -17.15
CA SER A 22 -4.03 -3.06 -16.06
C SER A 22 -4.33 -3.95 -14.85
N GLN A 23 -3.30 -4.28 -14.07
CA GLN A 23 -3.49 -4.97 -12.79
C GLN A 23 -3.81 -3.96 -11.68
N GLU A 24 -5.01 -4.06 -11.13
CA GLU A 24 -5.39 -3.38 -9.89
C GLU A 24 -4.76 -4.12 -8.71
N PHE A 25 -3.89 -3.43 -7.96
CA PHE A 25 -3.29 -3.99 -6.75
C PHE A 25 -4.17 -3.67 -5.54
N THR A 26 -4.33 -4.65 -4.64
CA THR A 26 -5.00 -4.42 -3.36
C THR A 26 -3.98 -4.45 -2.22
N TYR A 27 -4.10 -3.50 -1.30
CA TYR A 27 -3.37 -3.54 -0.04
C TYR A 27 -4.05 -4.52 0.92
N VAL A 28 -3.30 -5.51 1.39
CA VAL A 28 -3.82 -6.67 2.16
C VAL A 28 -3.32 -6.71 3.62
N GLY A 29 -2.55 -5.69 4.02
CA GLY A 29 -1.90 -5.54 5.31
C GLY A 29 -0.93 -6.66 5.71
N ALA A 30 -0.21 -6.45 6.81
CA ALA A 30 0.87 -7.35 7.22
C ALA A 30 0.35 -8.69 7.79
N GLY A 31 -0.90 -8.74 8.26
CA GLY A 31 -1.53 -9.94 8.82
C GLY A 31 -1.55 -11.11 7.84
N LYS A 32 -1.81 -10.86 6.55
CA LYS A 32 -1.72 -11.88 5.50
C LYS A 32 -0.32 -12.46 5.35
N CYS A 33 0.70 -11.61 5.49
CA CYS A 33 2.10 -12.04 5.39
C CYS A 33 2.51 -12.93 6.57
N LYS A 34 1.96 -12.70 7.77
CA LYS A 34 2.23 -13.47 8.99
C LYS A 34 2.02 -14.97 8.83
N ILE A 35 1.04 -15.38 8.02
CA ILE A 35 0.67 -16.79 7.82
C ILE A 35 1.87 -17.61 7.32
N CYS A 36 2.64 -17.03 6.39
CA CYS A 36 3.77 -17.68 5.73
C CYS A 36 5.15 -17.12 6.13
N HIS A 37 5.23 -15.97 6.82
CA HIS A 37 6.51 -15.33 7.16
C HIS A 37 6.80 -15.29 8.67
N LYS A 38 6.28 -16.26 9.44
CA LYS A 38 6.45 -16.33 10.91
C LYS A 38 7.50 -17.32 11.41
N THR A 39 7.85 -18.35 10.65
CA THR A 39 8.66 -19.47 11.15
C THR A 39 10.16 -19.27 10.90
N GLU A 40 11.01 -19.97 11.66
CA GLU A 40 12.48 -19.98 11.45
C GLU A 40 12.85 -20.45 10.06
N LYS A 41 12.25 -21.55 9.60
CA LYS A 41 12.50 -22.12 8.28
C LYS A 41 12.20 -21.14 7.14
N GLN A 42 11.30 -20.20 7.36
CA GLN A 42 10.92 -19.17 6.40
C GLN A 42 11.68 -17.87 6.57
N GLY A 43 12.49 -17.71 7.63
CA GLY A 43 13.31 -16.52 7.89
C GLY A 43 12.74 -15.54 8.94
N LYS A 44 11.65 -15.89 9.64
CA LYS A 44 11.06 -15.08 10.74
C LYS A 44 10.79 -13.61 10.38
N GLN A 45 10.50 -13.27 9.12
CA GLN A 45 10.43 -11.88 8.68
C GLN A 45 9.33 -11.09 9.39
N PHE A 46 8.13 -11.66 9.54
CA PHE A 46 7.02 -10.99 10.22
C PHE A 46 7.35 -10.64 11.68
N PRO A 47 7.72 -11.60 12.57
CA PRO A 47 8.02 -11.25 13.96
C PRO A 47 9.21 -10.28 14.07
N LEU A 48 10.24 -10.45 13.24
CA LEU A 48 11.37 -9.50 13.23
C LEU A 48 10.95 -8.10 12.79
N TRP A 49 10.08 -7.97 11.80
CA TRP A 49 9.52 -6.69 11.34
C TRP A 49 8.62 -6.06 12.40
N GLU A 50 7.73 -6.84 13.00
CA GLU A 50 6.77 -6.41 14.03
C GLU A 50 7.48 -5.77 15.23
N GLU A 51 8.68 -6.23 15.57
CA GLU A 51 9.50 -5.66 16.62
C GLU A 51 10.20 -4.34 16.26
N ARG A 52 10.36 -4.02 14.97
CA ARG A 52 11.09 -2.81 14.52
C ARG A 52 10.27 -1.53 14.66
N LYS A 53 10.95 -0.40 14.45
CA LYS A 53 10.33 0.93 14.52
C LYS A 53 9.34 1.18 13.39
N HIS A 54 9.56 0.62 12.19
CA HIS A 54 8.68 0.84 11.05
C HIS A 54 7.29 0.20 11.20
N SER A 55 7.16 -0.96 11.86
CA SER A 55 5.84 -1.53 12.16
C SER A 55 5.05 -0.70 13.18
N LYS A 56 5.74 0.18 13.92
CA LYS A 56 5.21 1.03 15.00
C LYS A 56 5.30 2.51 14.66
N SER A 57 5.47 2.86 13.38
CA SER A 57 5.76 4.24 12.96
C SER A 57 4.65 5.21 13.30
N PHE A 58 3.39 4.78 13.31
CA PHE A 58 2.27 5.65 13.65
C PHE A 58 2.23 6.03 15.13
N ALA A 59 2.61 5.13 16.04
CA ALA A 59 2.44 5.32 17.49
C ALA A 59 3.08 6.62 18.03
N PRO A 60 4.31 7.01 17.66
CA PRO A 60 4.90 8.29 18.06
C PRO A 60 4.04 9.51 17.79
N LEU A 61 3.28 9.54 16.69
CA LEU A 61 2.43 10.68 16.33
C LEU A 61 1.32 10.93 17.36
N THR A 62 0.92 9.89 18.08
CA THR A 62 -0.18 9.94 19.06
C THR A 62 0.28 10.23 20.48
N THR A 63 1.58 10.37 20.71
CA THR A 63 2.13 10.64 22.05
C THR A 63 1.86 12.07 22.50
N GLU A 64 1.67 12.27 23.80
CA GLU A 64 1.43 13.60 24.37
C GLU A 64 2.61 14.55 24.14
N GLU A 65 3.84 14.04 24.09
CA GLU A 65 5.03 14.83 23.76
C GLU A 65 4.95 15.41 22.34
N VAL A 66 4.53 14.60 21.37
CA VAL A 66 4.40 15.05 19.97
C VAL A 66 3.19 15.98 19.85
N LYS A 67 2.04 15.63 20.42
CA LYS A 67 0.84 16.49 20.39
C LYS A 67 1.06 17.87 21.02
N ALA A 68 1.89 17.96 22.05
CA ALA A 68 2.24 19.26 22.66
C ALA A 68 3.03 20.18 21.71
N LYS A 69 3.73 19.61 20.71
CA LYS A 69 4.55 20.34 19.73
C LYS A 69 3.85 20.50 18.37
N VAL A 70 3.17 19.44 17.92
CA VAL A 70 2.45 19.32 16.65
C VAL A 70 1.12 18.63 16.94
N PRO A 71 0.09 19.40 17.37
CA PRO A 71 -1.19 18.84 17.83
C PRO A 71 -1.92 17.98 16.79
N ASP A 72 -1.74 18.30 15.52
CA ASP A 72 -2.37 17.66 14.37
C ASP A 72 -1.53 16.50 13.79
N ALA A 73 -0.39 16.14 14.38
CA ALA A 73 0.50 15.12 13.84
C ALA A 73 -0.16 13.78 13.45
N PRO A 74 -1.15 13.25 14.21
CA PRO A 74 -1.86 12.01 13.83
C PRO A 74 -2.69 12.13 12.55
N ASP A 75 -3.12 13.33 12.18
CA ASP A 75 -4.01 13.59 11.04
C ASP A 75 -3.31 14.39 9.92
N ASN A 76 -2.11 14.89 10.18
CA ASN A 76 -1.35 15.73 9.25
C ASN A 76 -0.73 14.90 8.11
N PRO A 77 -1.08 15.16 6.84
CA PRO A 77 -0.54 14.42 5.68
C PRO A 77 0.99 14.46 5.56
N GLU A 78 1.66 15.51 6.03
CA GLU A 78 3.13 15.61 6.00
C GLU A 78 3.79 14.56 6.91
N CYS A 79 3.15 14.23 8.03
CA CYS A 79 3.58 13.15 8.92
C CYS A 79 3.16 11.78 8.38
N LEU A 80 1.92 11.67 7.90
CA LEU A 80 1.33 10.41 7.46
C LEU A 80 2.01 9.81 6.22
N LYS A 81 2.51 10.63 5.29
CA LYS A 81 3.31 10.17 4.14
C LYS A 81 4.46 9.22 4.52
N CYS A 82 5.01 9.35 5.72
CA CYS A 82 6.11 8.51 6.21
C CYS A 82 5.69 7.55 7.32
N HIS A 83 4.80 7.98 8.21
CA HIS A 83 4.45 7.22 9.42
C HIS A 83 3.21 6.33 9.25
N ALA A 84 2.43 6.54 8.19
CA ALA A 84 1.33 5.71 7.72
C ALA A 84 1.22 5.82 6.18
N PRO A 85 2.22 5.33 5.41
CA PRO A 85 2.39 5.68 3.99
C PRO A 85 1.24 5.29 3.07
N LEU A 86 0.28 4.51 3.57
CA LEU A 86 -0.93 4.11 2.85
C LEU A 86 -2.19 4.85 3.36
N PHE A 87 -2.05 5.95 4.11
CA PHE A 87 -3.17 6.68 4.71
C PHE A 87 -4.22 7.12 3.69
N GLU A 88 -3.83 7.53 2.48
CA GLU A 88 -4.74 7.90 1.39
C GLU A 88 -5.61 6.72 0.91
N LYS A 89 -5.16 5.50 1.20
CA LYS A 89 -5.79 4.23 0.81
C LYS A 89 -6.43 3.50 1.97
N ALA A 90 -6.47 4.10 3.17
CA ALA A 90 -6.96 3.45 4.38
C ALA A 90 -8.42 2.95 4.24
N ALA A 91 -9.28 3.70 3.55
CA ALA A 91 -10.66 3.30 3.29
C ALA A 91 -10.80 2.11 2.33
N GLU A 92 -9.73 1.76 1.59
CA GLU A 92 -9.68 0.67 0.62
C GLU A 92 -9.06 -0.62 1.20
N PHE A 93 -8.58 -0.59 2.45
CA PHE A 93 -8.00 -1.77 3.09
C PHE A 93 -9.05 -2.82 3.39
N LYS A 94 -8.67 -4.09 3.19
CA LYS A 94 -9.46 -5.23 3.67
C LYS A 94 -9.37 -5.30 5.19
N GLU A 95 -10.38 -5.85 5.86
CA GLU A 95 -10.45 -5.99 7.34
C GLU A 95 -9.23 -6.69 7.98
N GLU A 96 -8.53 -7.46 7.16
CA GLU A 96 -7.32 -8.22 7.48
C GLU A 96 -6.03 -7.41 7.35
N GLY A 97 -6.13 -6.13 7.02
CA GLY A 97 -5.03 -5.18 6.91
C GLY A 97 -5.14 -3.95 7.78
#